data_AF-A0A818W8J6-F1
#
_entry.id   AF-A0A818W8J6-F1
#
_cell.length_a   1.000
_cell.length_b   1.000
_cell.length_c   1.000
_cell.angle_alpha   90.00
_cell.angle_beta   90.00
_cell.angle_gamma   90.00
#
_symmetry.space_group_name_H-M   'P 1'
#
loop_
_entity.id
_entity.type
_entity.pdbx_description
1 polymer ?
#
loop_
_entity_poly.entity_id
_entity_poly.type
_entity_poly.pdbx_seq_one_letter_code
_entity_poly.pdbx_strand_id
1 'polypeptide(L)'
;MGSARRSCVGCKKYFCKEHLNEHEQQLAIKFDNEIVRSHDQILNEIQKLEESNNLSVALFAQVEQWKKTTINKVEEAAERACHELTKLIDKQRIAIKKQLEPITKEIRSHREDENYFEDDIDRLQTKLNEIQRSIEQFVQKDTTKTVIVDNDQIDWNRIIYIREEQEDSEYFESHVWTKRNSPTNQSYILGWIKPEE
;
A
#
# COMPACT_ATOMS: atom_id res chain seq x y z
N MET A 1 51.69 57.36 -42.31
CA MET A 1 51.44 55.93 -42.05
C MET A 1 50.06 55.80 -41.44
N GLY A 2 49.10 55.16 -42.12
CA GLY A 2 47.73 55.04 -41.63
C GLY A 2 47.60 53.91 -40.61
N SER A 3 47.14 54.21 -39.39
CA SER A 3 46.86 53.19 -38.37
C SER A 3 45.74 52.28 -38.84
N ALA A 4 46.07 51.00 -39.09
CA ALA A 4 45.09 49.99 -39.49
C ALA A 4 44.00 49.85 -38.41
N ARG A 5 42.76 50.21 -38.76
CA ARG A 5 41.59 50.00 -37.91
C ARG A 5 41.10 48.56 -38.08
N ARG A 6 40.79 47.89 -36.97
CA ARG A 6 40.27 46.52 -36.94
C ARG A 6 38.84 46.54 -36.42
N SER A 7 37.98 45.68 -36.95
CA SER A 7 36.57 45.61 -36.56
C SER A 7 36.31 44.43 -35.62
N CYS A 8 35.48 44.65 -34.59
CA CYS A 8 34.88 43.55 -33.82
C CYS A 8 33.61 43.06 -34.55
N VAL A 9 33.56 41.76 -34.88
CA VAL A 9 32.43 41.15 -35.61
C VAL A 9 31.15 41.17 -34.78
N GLY A 10 31.25 40.91 -33.47
CA GLY A 10 30.10 40.87 -32.57
C GLY A 10 29.44 42.24 -32.38
N CYS A 11 30.24 43.29 -32.18
CA CYS A 11 29.73 44.64 -31.94
C CYS A 11 29.56 45.49 -33.21
N LYS A 12 30.05 45.01 -34.37
CA LYS A 12 30.08 45.72 -35.67
C LYS A 12 30.70 47.13 -35.59
N LYS A 13 31.69 47.32 -34.71
CA LYS A 13 32.41 48.59 -34.50
C LYS A 13 33.88 48.48 -34.92
N TYR A 14 34.45 49.58 -35.38
CA TYR A 14 35.87 49.69 -35.74
C TYR A 14 36.66 50.35 -34.61
N PHE A 15 37.80 49.76 -34.26
CA PHE A 15 38.68 50.21 -33.20
C PHE A 15 40.11 50.39 -33.74
N CYS A 16 40.91 51.25 -33.09
CA CYS A 16 42.36 51.15 -33.22
C CYS A 16 42.87 49.93 -32.43
N LYS A 17 44.15 49.57 -32.59
CA LYS A 17 44.72 48.40 -31.91
C LYS A 17 44.55 48.44 -30.39
N GLU A 18 44.77 49.59 -29.77
CA GLU A 18 44.68 49.78 -28.31
C GLU A 18 43.24 49.66 -27.82
N HIS A 19 42.29 50.39 -28.44
CA HIS A 19 40.87 50.31 -28.06
C HIS A 19 40.23 48.94 -28.37
N LEU A 20 40.76 48.16 -29.33
CA LEU A 20 40.30 46.79 -29.55
C LEU A 20 40.70 45.88 -28.38
N ASN A 21 41.93 46.03 -27.88
CA ASN A 21 42.43 45.25 -26.75
C ASN A 21 41.66 45.60 -25.46
N GLU A 22 41.37 46.88 -25.23
CA GLU A 22 40.50 47.31 -24.12
C GLU A 22 39.09 46.70 -24.23
N HIS A 23 38.52 46.67 -25.44
CA HIS A 23 37.22 46.07 -25.68
C HIS A 23 37.21 44.56 -25.39
N GLU A 24 38.24 43.82 -25.83
CA GLU A 24 38.40 42.39 -25.54
C GLU A 24 38.55 42.13 -24.03
N GLN A 25 39.30 42.97 -23.32
CA GLN A 25 39.42 42.89 -21.86
C GLN A 25 38.09 43.13 -21.15
N GLN A 26 37.31 44.13 -21.59
CA GLN A 26 35.97 44.38 -21.04
C GLN A 26 35.02 43.20 -21.28
N LEU A 27 35.11 42.55 -22.44
CA LEU A 27 34.33 41.35 -22.74
C LEU A 27 34.73 40.17 -21.84
N ALA A 28 36.02 39.95 -21.62
CA ALA A 28 36.50 38.91 -20.71
C ALA A 28 35.99 39.15 -19.28
N ILE A 29 36.11 40.39 -18.77
CA ILE A 29 35.59 40.77 -17.46
C ILE A 29 34.08 40.53 -17.37
N LYS A 30 33.33 40.89 -18.42
CA LYS A 30 31.88 40.70 -18.45
C LYS A 30 31.50 39.22 -18.47
N PHE A 31 32.21 38.41 -19.25
CA PHE A 31 32.00 36.97 -19.33
C PHE A 31 32.25 36.29 -17.97
N ASP A 32 33.36 36.64 -17.31
CA ASP A 32 33.66 36.10 -15.98
C ASP A 32 32.62 36.53 -14.93
N ASN A 33 32.22 37.81 -14.94
CA ASN A 33 31.31 38.34 -13.93
C ASN A 33 29.85 37.93 -14.11
N GLU A 34 29.37 37.79 -15.34
CA GLU A 34 27.97 37.50 -15.63
C GLU A 34 27.75 36.02 -15.91
N ILE A 35 28.60 35.39 -16.72
CA ILE A 35 28.37 34.02 -17.19
C ILE A 35 29.01 33.01 -16.24
N VAL A 36 30.32 33.12 -15.98
CA VAL A 36 31.04 32.16 -15.13
C VAL A 36 30.48 32.19 -13.71
N ARG A 37 30.29 33.40 -13.15
CA ARG A 37 29.67 33.54 -11.83
C ARG A 37 28.27 32.96 -11.74
N SER A 38 27.42 33.18 -12.75
CA SER A 38 26.06 32.61 -12.76
C SER A 38 26.09 31.09 -12.88
N HIS A 39 26.98 30.57 -13.72
CA HIS A 39 27.20 29.13 -13.87
C HIS A 39 27.61 28.50 -12.54
N ASP A 40 28.59 29.07 -11.86
CA ASP A 40 29.09 28.55 -10.59
C ASP A 40 28.04 28.66 -9.47
N GLN A 41 27.21 29.71 -9.50
CA GLN A 41 26.08 29.83 -8.57
C GLN A 41 25.06 28.70 -8.79
N ILE A 42 24.68 28.43 -10.04
CA ILE A 42 23.74 27.34 -10.37
C ILE A 42 24.31 25.98 -9.95
N LEU A 43 25.60 25.71 -10.22
CA LEU A 43 26.25 24.48 -9.77
C LEU A 43 26.22 24.32 -8.26
N ASN A 44 26.48 25.40 -7.51
CA ASN A 44 26.43 25.38 -6.05
C ASN A 44 24.99 25.17 -5.53
N GLU A 45 23.98 25.73 -6.21
CA GLU A 45 22.57 25.48 -5.88
C GLU A 45 22.20 24.01 -6.11
N ILE A 46 22.63 23.40 -7.21
CA ILE A 46 22.45 21.97 -7.48
C ILE A 46 23.13 21.11 -6.40
N GLN A 47 24.38 21.42 -6.07
CA GLN A 47 25.11 20.68 -5.03
C GLN A 47 24.42 20.76 -3.66
N LYS A 48 23.91 21.94 -3.29
CA LYS A 48 23.11 22.09 -2.06
C LYS A 48 21.84 21.27 -2.10
N LEU A 49 21.18 21.13 -3.26
CA LEU A 49 20.00 20.27 -3.39
C LEU A 49 20.35 18.80 -3.16
N GLU A 50 21.45 18.31 -3.72
CA GLU A 50 21.96 16.95 -3.49
C GLU A 50 22.29 16.69 -2.01
N GLU A 51 22.88 17.68 -1.32
CA GLU A 51 23.18 17.62 0.11
C GLU A 51 21.90 17.71 0.97
N SER A 52 20.89 18.44 0.52
CA SER A 52 19.64 18.72 1.25
C SER A 52 18.52 17.68 1.02
N ASN A 53 18.89 16.44 0.68
CA ASN A 53 18.06 15.25 0.38
C ASN A 53 16.90 14.90 1.35
N ASN A 54 16.52 15.78 2.27
CA ASN A 54 15.44 15.67 3.24
C ASN A 54 14.06 15.39 2.62
N LEU A 55 13.75 15.95 1.44
CA LEU A 55 12.43 15.72 0.81
C LEU A 55 12.29 14.29 0.27
N SER A 56 13.34 13.75 -0.35
CA SER A 56 13.35 12.37 -0.82
C SER A 56 13.28 11.39 0.36
N VAL A 57 14.03 11.66 1.43
CA VAL A 57 13.99 10.88 2.68
C VAL A 57 12.58 10.85 3.29
N ALA A 58 11.86 11.98 3.32
CA ALA A 58 10.50 12.03 3.86
C ALA A 58 9.48 11.22 3.03
N LEU A 59 9.61 11.23 1.69
CA LEU A 59 8.75 10.42 0.82
C LEU A 59 9.04 8.92 0.97
N PHE A 60 10.32 8.53 1.03
CA PHE A 60 10.69 7.14 1.29
C PHE A 60 10.19 6.65 2.65
N ALA A 61 10.28 7.49 3.69
CA ALA A 61 9.76 7.16 5.02
C ALA A 61 8.24 6.92 5.00
N GLN A 62 7.48 7.70 4.23
CA GLN A 62 6.04 7.51 4.08
C GLN A 62 5.71 6.19 3.38
N VAL A 63 6.42 5.85 2.30
CA VAL A 63 6.25 4.57 1.60
C VAL A 63 6.55 3.40 2.55
N GLU A 64 7.65 3.48 3.31
CA GLU A 64 8.03 2.42 4.24
C GLU A 64 7.04 2.29 5.40
N GLN A 65 6.53 3.41 5.93
CA GLN A 65 5.47 3.39 6.93
C GLN A 65 4.19 2.75 6.38
N TRP A 66 3.76 3.15 5.18
CA TRP A 66 2.59 2.58 4.53
C TRP A 66 2.71 1.07 4.35
N LYS A 67 3.89 0.61 3.86
CA LYS A 67 4.20 -0.81 3.71
C LYS A 67 4.08 -1.56 5.04
N LYS A 68 4.72 -1.05 6.10
CA LYS A 68 4.68 -1.67 7.43
C LYS A 68 3.24 -1.76 7.96
N THR A 69 2.48 -0.68 7.87
CA THR A 69 1.08 -0.66 8.32
C THR A 69 0.22 -1.63 7.51
N THR A 70 0.46 -1.74 6.20
CA THR A 70 -0.32 -2.63 5.33
C THR A 70 -0.05 -4.10 5.63
N ILE A 71 1.21 -4.48 5.84
CA ILE A 71 1.58 -5.85 6.27
C ILE A 71 0.86 -6.21 7.57
N ASN A 72 0.96 -5.34 8.59
CA ASN A 72 0.31 -5.60 9.87
C ASN A 72 -1.21 -5.79 9.72
N LYS A 73 -1.87 -4.97 8.90
CA LYS A 73 -3.33 -5.09 8.66
C LYS A 73 -3.71 -6.41 7.99
N VAL A 74 -2.89 -6.88 7.05
CA VAL A 74 -3.10 -8.17 6.37
C VAL A 74 -2.91 -9.33 7.36
N GLU A 75 -1.86 -9.27 8.18
CA GLU A 75 -1.61 -10.27 9.23
C GLU A 75 -2.77 -10.33 10.23
N GLU A 76 -3.21 -9.18 10.76
CA GLU A 76 -4.35 -9.12 11.68
C GLU A 76 -5.64 -9.67 11.06
N ALA A 77 -5.89 -9.40 9.77
CA ALA A 77 -7.05 -9.92 9.08
C ALA A 77 -6.99 -11.44 8.93
N ALA A 78 -5.82 -11.99 8.61
CA ALA A 78 -5.59 -13.42 8.53
C ALA A 78 -5.77 -14.11 9.90
N GLU A 79 -5.20 -13.53 10.96
CA GLU A 79 -5.35 -14.05 12.32
C GLU A 79 -6.81 -14.07 12.77
N ARG A 80 -7.57 -12.98 12.53
CA ARG A 80 -9.01 -12.94 12.81
C ARG A 80 -9.76 -14.03 12.07
N ALA A 81 -9.48 -14.22 10.78
CA ALA A 81 -10.14 -15.26 9.98
C ALA A 81 -9.84 -16.67 10.52
N CYS A 82 -8.59 -16.96 10.86
CA CYS A 82 -8.18 -18.23 11.48
C CYS A 82 -8.86 -18.48 12.84
N HIS A 83 -9.00 -17.43 13.65
CA HIS A 83 -9.68 -17.50 14.94
C HIS A 83 -11.17 -17.81 14.79
N GLU A 84 -11.86 -17.14 13.88
CA GLU A 84 -13.27 -17.40 13.60
C GLU A 84 -13.49 -18.81 13.04
N LEU A 85 -12.61 -19.29 12.16
CA LEU A 85 -12.63 -20.67 11.68
C LEU A 85 -12.49 -21.67 12.83
N THR A 86 -11.55 -21.42 13.76
CA THR A 86 -11.33 -22.27 14.93
C THR A 86 -12.58 -22.33 15.81
N LYS A 87 -13.24 -21.18 16.05
CA LYS A 87 -14.51 -21.14 16.81
C LYS A 87 -15.61 -21.95 16.14
N LEU A 88 -15.74 -21.89 14.81
CA LEU A 88 -16.73 -22.66 14.08
C LEU A 88 -16.48 -24.16 14.23
N ILE A 89 -15.22 -24.60 14.09
CA ILE A 89 -14.80 -25.98 14.29
C ILE A 89 -15.10 -26.43 15.73
N ASP A 90 -14.76 -25.62 16.73
CA ASP A 90 -14.97 -25.98 18.14
C ASP A 90 -16.46 -26.03 18.51
N LYS A 91 -17.29 -25.12 17.97
CA LYS A 91 -18.74 -25.16 18.14
C LYS A 91 -19.33 -26.47 17.61
N GLN A 92 -18.87 -26.93 16.44
CA GLN A 92 -19.28 -28.22 15.87
C GLN A 92 -18.83 -29.39 16.76
N ARG A 93 -17.57 -29.40 17.21
CA ARG A 93 -17.06 -30.43 18.13
C ARG A 93 -17.88 -30.51 19.41
N ILE A 94 -18.25 -29.37 20.00
CA ILE A 94 -19.10 -29.30 21.19
C ILE A 94 -20.49 -29.88 20.89
N ALA A 95 -21.09 -29.54 19.74
CA ALA A 95 -22.40 -30.06 19.36
C ALA A 95 -22.38 -31.59 19.21
N ILE A 96 -21.35 -32.15 18.57
CA ILE A 96 -21.18 -33.61 18.43
C ILE A 96 -21.02 -34.27 19.80
N LYS A 97 -20.17 -33.72 20.68
CA LYS A 97 -20.00 -34.23 22.05
C LYS A 97 -21.32 -34.25 22.82
N LYS A 98 -22.11 -33.19 22.72
CA LYS A 98 -23.41 -33.08 23.38
C LYS A 98 -24.42 -34.12 22.86
N GLN A 99 -24.38 -34.47 21.58
CA GLN A 99 -25.21 -35.55 21.02
C GLN A 99 -24.77 -36.93 21.51
N LEU A 100 -23.47 -37.13 21.76
CA LEU A 100 -22.91 -38.40 22.21
C LEU A 100 -23.12 -38.67 23.71
N GLU A 101 -23.20 -37.62 24.54
CA GLU A 101 -23.43 -37.72 25.98
C GLU A 101 -24.65 -38.58 26.38
N PRO A 102 -25.87 -38.37 25.85
CA PRO A 102 -27.03 -39.19 26.22
C PRO A 102 -26.86 -40.65 25.80
N ILE A 103 -26.30 -40.91 24.62
CA ILE A 103 -26.00 -42.27 24.13
C ILE A 103 -25.01 -42.96 25.06
N THR A 104 -23.98 -42.24 25.50
CA THR A 104 -22.97 -42.76 26.44
C THR A 104 -23.61 -43.14 27.78
N LYS A 105 -24.57 -42.35 28.27
CA LYS A 105 -25.31 -42.65 29.50
C LYS A 105 -26.24 -43.86 29.31
N GLU A 106 -26.97 -43.91 28.20
CA GLU A 106 -27.86 -45.01 27.83
C GLU A 106 -27.09 -46.35 27.78
N ILE A 107 -25.95 -46.38 27.08
CA ILE A 107 -25.07 -47.56 27.00
C ILE A 107 -24.59 -48.01 28.39
N ARG A 108 -24.20 -47.06 29.26
CA ARG A 108 -23.76 -47.39 30.62
C ARG A 108 -24.88 -48.03 31.44
N SER A 109 -26.08 -47.44 31.42
CA SER A 109 -27.24 -47.97 32.14
C SER A 109 -27.57 -49.39 31.68
N HIS A 110 -27.71 -49.62 30.37
CA HIS A 110 -28.01 -50.96 29.84
C HIS A 110 -26.95 -52.00 30.21
N ARG A 111 -25.68 -51.59 30.32
CA ARG A 111 -24.58 -52.48 30.73
C ARG A 111 -24.60 -52.79 32.22
N GLU A 112 -24.95 -51.83 33.06
CA GLU A 112 -25.05 -51.99 34.52
C GLU A 112 -26.29 -52.78 34.93
N ASP A 113 -27.41 -52.57 34.24
CA ASP A 113 -28.70 -53.20 34.52
C ASP A 113 -28.87 -54.57 33.84
N GLU A 114 -27.90 -54.99 33.01
CA GLU A 114 -27.96 -56.19 32.14
C GLU A 114 -29.25 -56.30 31.31
N ASN A 115 -29.87 -55.16 31.00
CA ASN A 115 -31.21 -55.08 30.45
C ASN A 115 -31.19 -54.40 29.08
N TYR A 116 -30.88 -55.18 28.05
CA TYR A 116 -30.86 -54.73 26.66
C TYR A 116 -31.63 -55.69 25.78
N PHE A 117 -32.47 -55.14 24.90
CA PHE A 117 -33.21 -55.87 23.89
C PHE A 117 -32.68 -55.54 22.50
N GLU A 118 -33.01 -56.37 21.52
CA GLU A 118 -32.63 -56.16 20.11
C GLU A 118 -33.04 -54.76 19.61
N ASP A 119 -34.25 -54.30 19.99
CA ASP A 119 -34.75 -52.96 19.64
C ASP A 119 -33.89 -51.81 20.21
N ASP A 120 -33.31 -51.98 21.41
CA ASP A 120 -32.42 -50.98 22.01
C ASP A 120 -31.07 -50.95 21.27
N ILE A 121 -30.56 -52.11 20.86
CA ILE A 121 -29.33 -52.24 20.07
C ILE A 121 -29.49 -51.55 18.71
N ASP A 122 -30.56 -51.85 17.99
CA ASP A 122 -30.84 -51.28 16.67
C ASP A 122 -31.03 -49.76 16.75
N ARG A 123 -31.73 -49.28 17.78
CA ARG A 123 -31.91 -47.84 18.05
C ARG A 123 -30.56 -47.15 18.31
N LEU A 124 -29.72 -47.72 19.17
CA LEU A 124 -28.42 -47.15 19.52
C LEU A 124 -27.47 -47.14 18.31
N GLN A 125 -27.45 -48.22 17.52
CA GLN A 125 -26.68 -48.27 16.27
C GLN A 125 -27.13 -47.20 15.29
N THR A 126 -28.45 -46.99 15.15
CA THR A 126 -28.99 -45.94 14.28
C THR A 126 -28.49 -44.56 14.71
N LYS A 127 -28.60 -44.22 16.00
CA LYS A 127 -28.10 -42.93 16.54
C LYS A 127 -26.60 -42.76 16.35
N LEU A 128 -25.81 -43.81 16.58
CA LEU A 128 -24.36 -43.78 16.38
C LEU A 128 -23.98 -43.56 14.91
N ASN A 129 -24.67 -44.22 13.99
CA ASN A 129 -24.48 -44.05 12.55
C ASN A 129 -24.82 -42.62 12.08
N GLU A 130 -25.85 -42.00 12.66
CA GLU A 130 -26.18 -40.59 12.37
C GLU A 130 -25.10 -39.62 12.83
N ILE A 131 -24.55 -39.82 14.04
CA ILE A 131 -23.42 -39.01 14.53
C ILE A 131 -22.19 -39.23 13.66
N GLN A 132 -21.90 -40.47 13.26
CA GLN A 132 -20.77 -40.78 12.40
C GLN A 132 -20.89 -40.11 11.03
N ARG A 133 -22.08 -40.14 10.40
CA ARG A 133 -22.33 -39.38 9.17
C ARG A 133 -22.17 -37.88 9.36
N SER A 134 -22.57 -37.34 10.52
CA SER A 134 -22.39 -35.91 10.84
C SER A 134 -20.91 -35.53 10.93
N ILE A 135 -20.08 -36.40 11.51
CA ILE A 135 -18.62 -36.25 11.55
C ILE A 135 -18.05 -36.31 10.12
N GLU A 136 -18.42 -37.32 9.34
CA GLU A 136 -17.95 -37.50 7.97
C GLU A 136 -18.33 -36.31 7.08
N GLN A 137 -19.56 -35.81 7.19
CA GLN A 137 -20.00 -34.62 6.47
C GLN A 137 -19.20 -33.37 6.87
N PHE A 138 -18.86 -33.21 8.15
CA PHE A 138 -18.03 -32.10 8.60
C PHE A 138 -16.59 -32.19 8.09
N VAL A 139 -16.02 -33.40 8.04
CA VAL A 139 -14.65 -33.63 7.54
C VAL A 139 -14.58 -33.53 6.02
N GLN A 140 -15.61 -33.95 5.30
CA GLN A 140 -15.61 -34.00 3.83
C GLN A 140 -16.17 -32.77 3.15
N LYS A 141 -17.15 -32.06 3.74
CA LYS A 141 -17.60 -30.78 3.18
C LYS A 141 -16.73 -29.67 3.75
N ASP A 142 -16.17 -28.89 2.84
CA ASP A 142 -15.81 -27.47 3.03
C ASP A 142 -17.06 -26.68 3.46
N THR A 143 -17.59 -26.98 4.64
CA THR A 143 -18.79 -26.35 5.20
C THR A 143 -18.53 -24.89 5.54
N THR A 144 -17.26 -24.52 5.66
CA THR A 144 -16.81 -23.15 5.81
C THR A 144 -16.16 -22.71 4.51
N LYS A 145 -16.90 -21.97 3.68
CA LYS A 145 -16.32 -21.30 2.52
C LYS A 145 -15.56 -20.08 3.02
N THR A 146 -14.23 -20.13 2.98
CA THR A 146 -13.43 -18.94 3.18
C THR A 146 -13.48 -18.11 1.91
N VAL A 147 -13.99 -16.88 2.00
CA VAL A 147 -13.91 -15.91 0.90
C VAL A 147 -12.61 -15.13 1.13
N ILE A 148 -11.55 -15.57 0.47
CA ILE A 148 -10.28 -14.84 0.42
C ILE A 148 -10.29 -14.07 -0.89
N VAL A 149 -10.12 -12.75 -0.83
CA VAL A 149 -9.87 -11.96 -2.04
C VAL A 149 -8.53 -12.42 -2.59
N ASP A 150 -8.54 -12.89 -3.83
CA ASP A 150 -7.31 -13.33 -4.48
C ASP A 150 -6.36 -12.14 -4.59
N ASN A 151 -5.08 -12.38 -4.29
CA ASN A 151 -4.04 -11.37 -4.40
C ASN A 151 -3.96 -10.79 -5.83
N ASP A 152 -4.29 -11.61 -6.84
CA ASP A 152 -4.29 -11.22 -8.25
C ASP A 152 -5.48 -10.31 -8.63
N GLN A 153 -6.52 -10.23 -7.77
CA GLN A 153 -7.63 -9.28 -7.95
C GLN A 153 -7.31 -7.89 -7.37
N ILE A 154 -6.24 -7.78 -6.61
CA ILE A 154 -5.80 -6.52 -6.02
C ILE A 154 -4.84 -5.84 -6.99
N ASP A 155 -5.26 -4.73 -7.58
CA ASP A 155 -4.37 -3.90 -8.40
C ASP A 155 -3.44 -3.08 -7.50
N TRP A 156 -2.35 -3.71 -7.06
CA TRP A 156 -1.35 -3.14 -6.17
C TRP A 156 -0.73 -1.83 -6.69
N ASN A 157 -0.66 -1.65 -8.02
CA ASN A 157 -0.12 -0.45 -8.65
C ASN A 157 -1.02 0.78 -8.47
N ARG A 158 -2.29 0.57 -8.09
CA ARG A 158 -3.24 1.66 -7.83
C ARG A 158 -3.39 1.99 -6.35
N ILE A 159 -2.78 1.19 -5.47
CA ILE A 159 -2.86 1.39 -4.02
C ILE A 159 -1.79 2.39 -3.55
N ILE A 160 -0.60 2.33 -4.11
CA ILE A 160 0.46 3.32 -3.89
C ILE A 160 1.17 3.62 -5.21
N TYR A 161 1.20 4.90 -5.59
CA TYR A 161 1.86 5.36 -6.80
C TYR A 161 2.47 6.74 -6.58
N ILE A 162 3.56 7.01 -7.28
CA ILE A 162 4.23 8.31 -7.29
C ILE A 162 3.85 8.98 -8.61
N ARG A 163 3.27 10.17 -8.54
CA ARG A 163 3.05 11.03 -9.71
C ARG A 163 3.91 12.28 -9.59
N GLU A 164 4.49 12.69 -10.70
CA GLU A 164 4.98 14.05 -10.82
C GLU A 164 3.75 14.96 -10.94
N GLU A 165 3.69 16.03 -10.15
CA GLU A 165 2.71 17.09 -10.41
C GLU A 165 3.16 17.83 -11.66
N GLN A 166 2.69 17.39 -12.81
CA GLN A 166 2.69 18.25 -13.99
C GLN A 166 1.62 19.32 -13.76
N GLU A 167 2.00 20.59 -13.84
CA GLU A 167 1.08 21.72 -13.95
C GLU A 167 0.30 21.62 -15.26
N ASP A 168 -0.69 20.72 -15.33
CA ASP A 168 -1.71 20.75 -16.37
C ASP A 168 -3.07 20.94 -15.71
N SER A 169 -3.51 22.20 -15.77
CA SER A 169 -4.90 22.58 -15.62
C SER A 169 -5.69 22.01 -16.79
N GLU A 170 -6.12 20.75 -16.71
CA GLU A 170 -7.29 20.30 -17.45
C GLU A 170 -7.93 19.08 -16.79
N TYR A 171 -8.91 19.40 -15.94
CA TYR A 171 -10.17 18.67 -15.78
C TYR A 171 -10.10 17.15 -16.00
N PHE A 172 -9.84 16.40 -14.94
CA PHE A 172 -10.28 15.00 -14.88
C PHE A 172 -11.23 14.83 -13.70
N GLU A 173 -12.51 14.64 -14.03
CA GLU A 173 -13.55 14.23 -13.09
C GLU A 173 -13.19 12.86 -12.51
N SER A 174 -12.61 12.85 -11.31
CA SER A 174 -12.70 11.67 -10.46
C SER A 174 -14.15 11.57 -9.99
N HIS A 175 -14.90 10.65 -10.61
CA HIS A 175 -16.14 10.15 -10.04
C HIS A 175 -15.82 9.31 -8.79
N VAL A 176 -15.38 9.99 -7.73
CA VAL A 176 -15.42 9.49 -6.36
C VAL A 176 -16.52 10.30 -5.69
N TRP A 177 -17.61 9.62 -5.34
CA TRP A 177 -18.73 10.21 -4.62
C TRP A 177 -18.25 10.81 -3.29
N THR A 178 -18.44 12.11 -3.08
CA THR A 178 -19.17 12.69 -1.93
C THR A 178 -19.29 14.22 -2.03
N LYS A 179 -20.45 14.72 -1.59
CA LYS A 179 -20.95 16.11 -1.65
C LYS A 179 -20.26 17.06 -0.65
N ARG A 180 -19.85 18.24 -1.18
CA ARG A 180 -20.11 19.62 -0.71
C ARG A 180 -19.16 20.31 0.31
N ASN A 181 -18.34 21.25 -0.22
CA ASN A 181 -17.91 22.62 0.21
C ASN A 181 -17.49 22.88 1.67
N SER A 182 -16.46 23.64 2.08
CA SER A 182 -15.30 24.43 1.56
C SER A 182 -14.58 24.98 2.85
N PRO A 183 -13.67 25.98 2.80
CA PRO A 183 -12.25 25.93 2.42
C PRO A 183 -11.31 26.35 3.57
N THR A 184 -10.03 25.94 3.56
CA THR A 184 -8.82 26.79 3.73
C THR A 184 -7.57 25.98 4.12
N ASN A 185 -6.47 26.36 3.46
CA ASN A 185 -5.05 26.06 3.67
C ASN A 185 -4.50 24.69 3.22
N GLN A 186 -3.57 24.80 2.27
CA GLN A 186 -2.80 23.75 1.59
C GLN A 186 -2.32 22.66 2.56
N SER A 187 -2.90 21.48 2.38
CA SER A 187 -2.40 20.22 2.94
C SER A 187 -2.31 19.21 1.80
N TYR A 188 -1.23 18.42 1.80
CA TYR A 188 -1.16 17.22 0.99
C TYR A 188 -2.22 16.25 1.52
N ILE A 189 -3.34 16.12 0.81
CA ILE A 189 -4.41 15.19 1.19
C ILE A 189 -4.05 13.81 0.65
N LEU A 190 -3.40 12.99 1.49
CA LEU A 190 -3.53 11.55 1.38
C LEU A 190 -4.91 11.18 1.96
N GLY A 191 -5.83 10.75 1.09
CA GLY A 191 -7.17 10.33 1.49
C GLY A 191 -7.11 9.11 2.41
N TRP A 192 -7.55 9.28 3.66
CA TRP A 192 -7.71 8.18 4.62
C TRP A 192 -9.09 7.57 4.45
N ILE A 193 -9.17 6.26 4.20
CA ILE A 193 -10.40 5.50 4.41
C ILE A 193 -10.46 5.15 5.90
N LYS A 194 -11.38 5.79 6.64
CA LYS A 194 -11.77 5.33 7.99
C LYS A 194 -12.57 4.02 7.85
N PRO A 195 -12.32 3.00 8.67
CA PRO A 195 -13.25 1.88 8.81
C PRO A 195 -14.45 2.33 9.65
N GLU A 196 -15.66 2.08 9.16
CA GLU A 196 -16.91 2.25 9.91
C GLU A 196 -17.02 1.18 11.00
N GLU A 197 -17.48 1.58 12.19
CA GLU A 197 -17.92 0.73 13.30
C GLU A 197 -19.38 0.31 13.11
#